data_AF-A0A8S4E9Y6-F1
#
_entry.id   AF-A0A8S4E9Y6-F1
#
_cell.length_a   1.000
_cell.length_b   1.000
_cell.length_c   1.000
_cell.angle_alpha   90.00
_cell.angle_beta   90.00
_cell.angle_gamma   90.00
#
_symmetry.space_group_name_H-M   'P 1'
#
loop_
_entity.id
_entity.type
_entity.pdbx_description
1 polymer ?
#
loop_
_entity_poly.entity_id
_entity_poly.type
_entity_poly.pdbx_seq_one_letter_code
_entity_poly.pdbx_strand_id
1 'polypeptide(L)'
;MLVVSLKNYITNKDTRTHVVVELYETEKSYVEALEILVKKYLHPLKSPENAALLDAFTVDEIFYQVPSILNVHQVFLEQLRRRLEQWDLQQKVGDVFLDVFTKPTVMDTYMSFINNLKKAKETIKLAASSRPAFARFLDAMARDHKGKLSLDNLLIKPVQKFPSYKLLIQRLIKHTGIY
;
A
#
# COMPACT_ATOMS: atom_id res chain seq x y z
N MET A 1 -0.52 13.42 20.10
CA MET A 1 -1.51 14.45 19.69
C MET A 1 -2.50 13.94 18.66
N LEU A 2 -2.08 13.39 17.51
CA LEU A 2 -3.01 12.94 16.44
C LEU A 2 -3.97 11.80 16.87
N VAL A 3 -3.47 10.81 17.63
CA VAL A 3 -4.30 9.71 18.19
C VAL A 3 -5.30 10.20 19.26
N VAL A 4 -4.94 11.25 20.01
CA VAL A 4 -5.83 11.88 21.01
C VAL A 4 -6.88 12.72 20.31
N SER A 5 -6.51 13.42 19.24
CA SER A 5 -7.45 14.14 18.36
C SER A 5 -8.44 13.16 17.73
N LEU A 6 -7.97 12.07 17.08
CA LEU A 6 -8.81 11.03 16.48
C LEU A 6 -9.75 10.35 17.49
N LYS A 7 -9.28 10.05 18.71
CA LYS A 7 -10.13 9.50 19.79
C LYS A 7 -11.22 10.48 20.26
N ASN A 8 -10.92 11.77 20.30
CA ASN A 8 -11.90 12.82 20.61
C ASN A 8 -12.89 13.06 19.45
N TYR A 9 -12.51 12.77 18.19
CA TYR A 9 -13.41 12.80 17.04
C TYR A 9 -14.43 11.65 17.02
N ILE A 10 -14.05 10.48 17.56
CA ILE A 10 -14.91 9.27 17.60
C ILE A 10 -16.08 9.43 18.58
N THR A 11 -16.00 10.34 19.54
CA THR A 11 -16.97 10.42 20.64
C THR A 11 -18.27 11.16 20.28
N ASN A 12 -18.38 11.83 19.11
CA ASN A 12 -19.59 12.61 18.79
C ASN A 12 -19.84 13.00 17.30
N LYS A 13 -19.46 12.20 16.27
CA LYS A 13 -19.69 12.60 14.85
C LYS A 13 -20.27 11.52 13.92
N ASP A 14 -20.96 12.00 12.88
CA ASP A 14 -21.76 11.26 11.90
C ASP A 14 -20.96 10.22 11.09
N THR A 15 -21.69 9.25 10.51
CA THR A 15 -21.18 8.16 9.69
C THR A 15 -20.13 8.56 8.66
N ARG A 16 -20.22 9.74 8.04
CA ARG A 16 -19.24 10.24 7.07
C ARG A 16 -17.86 10.44 7.68
N THR A 17 -17.78 11.00 8.88
CA THR A 17 -16.49 11.18 9.58
C THR A 17 -15.84 9.83 9.88
N HIS A 18 -16.64 8.83 10.28
CA HIS A 18 -16.12 7.47 10.48
C HIS A 18 -15.55 6.86 9.19
N VAL A 19 -16.22 7.02 8.05
CA VAL A 19 -15.70 6.48 6.78
C VAL A 19 -14.39 7.17 6.35
N VAL A 20 -14.22 8.47 6.62
CA VAL A 20 -12.96 9.18 6.31
C VAL A 20 -11.82 8.75 7.23
N VAL A 21 -12.09 8.54 8.52
CA VAL A 21 -11.10 7.99 9.45
C VAL A 21 -10.73 6.56 9.05
N GLU A 22 -11.70 5.74 8.68
CA GLU A 22 -11.47 4.38 8.16
C GLU A 22 -10.60 4.41 6.89
N LEU A 23 -10.88 5.33 5.96
CA LEU A 23 -10.05 5.52 4.77
C LEU A 23 -8.59 5.82 5.15
N TYR A 24 -8.35 6.73 6.08
CA TYR A 24 -6.99 7.06 6.51
C TYR A 24 -6.28 5.88 7.19
N GLU A 25 -6.95 5.18 8.12
CA GLU A 25 -6.34 4.05 8.84
C GLU A 25 -6.04 2.86 7.91
N THR A 26 -6.97 2.56 6.99
CA THR A 26 -6.76 1.53 5.96
C THR A 26 -5.69 1.93 4.95
N GLU A 27 -5.53 3.23 4.68
CA GLU A 27 -4.46 3.73 3.83
C GLU A 27 -3.09 3.64 4.50
N LYS A 28 -3.01 4.07 5.75
CA LYS A 28 -1.80 3.94 6.57
C LYS A 28 -1.32 2.49 6.64
N SER A 29 -2.23 1.57 6.93
CA SER A 29 -1.93 0.13 6.98
C SER A 29 -1.44 -0.42 5.63
N TYR A 30 -1.93 0.13 4.51
CA TYR A 30 -1.49 -0.26 3.18
C TYR A 30 -0.10 0.29 2.85
N VAL A 31 0.18 1.56 3.17
CA VAL A 31 1.51 2.15 3.03
C VAL A 31 2.53 1.38 3.87
N GLU A 32 2.21 1.06 5.12
CA GLU A 32 3.08 0.25 5.99
C GLU A 32 3.41 -1.12 5.35
N ALA A 33 2.44 -1.78 4.73
CA ALA A 33 2.67 -3.04 4.03
C ALA A 33 3.59 -2.89 2.80
N LEU A 34 3.47 -1.79 2.05
CA LEU A 34 4.37 -1.46 0.93
C LEU A 34 5.78 -1.10 1.44
N GLU A 35 5.89 -0.38 2.54
CA GLU A 35 7.18 -0.07 3.16
C GLU A 35 7.89 -1.33 3.63
N ILE A 36 7.16 -2.32 4.12
CA ILE A 36 7.72 -3.63 4.48
C ILE A 36 8.28 -4.33 3.24
N LEU A 37 7.55 -4.35 2.12
CA LEU A 37 8.06 -4.89 0.85
C LEU A 37 9.40 -4.25 0.46
N VAL A 38 9.50 -2.92 0.56
CA VAL A 38 10.71 -2.21 0.16
C VAL A 38 11.84 -2.40 1.18
N LYS A 39 11.59 -2.12 2.46
CA LYS A 39 12.62 -2.05 3.51
C LYS A 39 13.08 -3.43 3.99
N LYS A 40 12.19 -4.43 4.01
CA LYS A 40 12.49 -5.77 4.54
C LYS A 40 12.80 -6.80 3.45
N TYR A 41 12.33 -6.60 2.23
CA TYR A 41 12.62 -7.53 1.12
C TYR A 41 13.52 -6.90 0.07
N LEU A 42 13.10 -5.81 -0.58
CA LEU A 42 13.83 -5.23 -1.71
C LEU A 42 15.24 -4.77 -1.32
N HIS A 43 15.37 -3.89 -0.30
CA HIS A 43 16.69 -3.37 0.09
C HIS A 43 17.63 -4.48 0.58
N PRO A 44 17.21 -5.41 1.46
CA PRO A 44 18.09 -6.50 1.86
C PRO A 44 18.49 -7.40 0.69
N LEU A 45 17.59 -7.71 -0.24
CA LEU A 45 17.93 -8.51 -1.43
C LEU A 45 18.89 -7.80 -2.40
N LYS A 46 18.89 -6.46 -2.41
CA LYS A 46 19.87 -5.66 -3.16
C LYS A 46 21.18 -5.40 -2.41
N SER A 47 21.27 -5.75 -1.13
CA SER A 47 22.48 -5.56 -0.34
C SER A 47 23.60 -6.49 -0.84
N PRO A 48 24.86 -6.05 -0.87
CA PRO A 48 26.01 -6.91 -1.18
C PRO A 48 26.06 -8.20 -0.35
N GLU A 49 25.62 -8.13 0.91
CA GLU A 49 25.57 -9.27 1.83
C GLU A 49 24.65 -10.41 1.35
N ASN A 50 23.63 -10.07 0.56
CA ASN A 50 22.64 -11.01 0.03
C ASN A 50 22.73 -11.18 -1.49
N ALA A 51 23.76 -10.65 -2.15
CA ALA A 51 23.93 -10.75 -3.61
C ALA A 51 23.99 -12.21 -4.13
N ALA A 52 24.31 -13.17 -3.24
CA ALA A 52 24.27 -14.60 -3.55
C ALA A 52 22.85 -15.20 -3.56
N LEU A 53 21.85 -14.51 -2.99
CA LEU A 53 20.45 -14.99 -2.95
C LEU A 53 19.78 -14.83 -4.31
N LEU A 54 19.91 -13.64 -4.90
CA LEU A 54 19.36 -13.24 -6.19
C LEU A 54 20.27 -12.19 -6.83
N ASP A 55 20.37 -12.22 -8.15
CA ASP A 55 20.97 -11.13 -8.90
C ASP A 55 20.07 -9.89 -8.89
N ALA A 56 20.67 -8.71 -9.06
CA ALA A 56 19.97 -7.44 -8.98
C ALA A 56 18.83 -7.32 -10.01
N PHE A 57 18.98 -7.89 -11.20
CA PHE A 57 17.97 -7.83 -12.26
C PHE A 57 16.72 -8.64 -11.86
N THR A 58 16.90 -9.84 -11.32
CA THR A 58 15.80 -10.65 -10.79
C THR A 58 15.08 -9.94 -9.64
N VAL A 59 15.81 -9.26 -8.76
CA VAL A 59 15.19 -8.46 -7.68
C VAL A 59 14.37 -7.30 -8.27
N ASP A 60 14.91 -6.58 -9.25
CA ASP A 60 14.20 -5.49 -9.91
C ASP A 60 12.94 -5.96 -10.65
N GLU A 61 13.00 -7.14 -11.26
CA GLU A 61 11.83 -7.76 -11.87
C GLU A 61 10.75 -8.11 -10.84
N ILE A 62 11.12 -8.69 -9.69
CA ILE A 62 10.15 -9.07 -8.65
C ILE A 62 9.43 -7.85 -8.07
N PHE A 63 10.16 -6.76 -7.82
CA PHE A 63 9.62 -5.56 -7.18
C PHE A 63 9.35 -4.41 -8.16
N TYR A 64 9.26 -4.70 -9.46
CA TYR A 64 9.06 -3.71 -10.50
C TYR A 64 7.85 -2.81 -10.17
N GLN A 65 8.03 -1.49 -10.21
CA GLN A 65 7.03 -0.46 -9.87
C GLN A 65 6.55 -0.42 -8.41
N VAL A 66 6.95 -1.35 -7.53
CA VAL A 66 6.56 -1.31 -6.10
C VAL A 66 7.03 -0.02 -5.41
N PRO A 67 8.28 0.46 -5.59
CA PRO A 67 8.71 1.73 -5.00
C PRO A 67 7.93 2.94 -5.52
N SER A 68 7.59 2.96 -6.81
CA SER A 68 6.77 4.01 -7.42
C SER A 68 5.38 4.05 -6.81
N ILE A 69 4.73 2.88 -6.65
CA ILE A 69 3.43 2.76 -6.00
C ILE A 69 3.52 3.23 -4.55
N LEU A 70 4.54 2.81 -3.79
CA LEU A 70 4.75 3.27 -2.43
C LEU A 70 4.80 4.81 -2.36
N ASN A 71 5.56 5.45 -3.24
CA ASN A 71 5.68 6.90 -3.26
C ASN A 71 4.33 7.59 -3.52
N VAL A 72 3.55 7.10 -4.48
CA VAL A 72 2.19 7.63 -4.76
C VAL A 72 1.31 7.57 -3.51
N HIS A 73 1.34 6.44 -2.81
CA HIS A 73 0.51 6.24 -1.63
C HIS A 73 1.02 6.97 -0.39
N GLN A 74 2.32 7.20 -0.24
CA GLN A 74 2.86 8.06 0.80
C GLN A 74 2.40 9.52 0.61
N VAL A 75 2.40 10.02 -0.63
CA VAL A 75 1.84 11.35 -0.94
C VAL A 75 0.35 11.41 -0.63
N PHE A 76 -0.42 10.39 -1.02
CA PHE A 76 -1.85 10.33 -0.74
C PHE A 76 -2.15 10.31 0.77
N LEU A 77 -1.44 9.46 1.53
CA LEU A 77 -1.57 9.36 2.98
C LEU A 77 -1.28 10.68 3.68
N GLU A 78 -0.24 11.39 3.25
CA GLU A 78 0.12 12.71 3.79
C GLU A 78 -0.97 13.75 3.52
N GLN A 79 -1.56 13.75 2.31
CA GLN A 79 -2.68 14.64 2.01
C GLN A 79 -3.93 14.30 2.85
N LEU A 80 -4.23 13.01 3.05
CA LEU A 80 -5.30 12.58 3.94
C LEU A 80 -5.05 12.99 5.39
N ARG A 81 -3.80 12.87 5.88
CA ARG A 81 -3.42 13.32 7.22
C ARG A 81 -3.70 14.80 7.42
N ARG A 82 -3.25 15.64 6.49
CA ARG A 82 -3.49 17.10 6.54
C ARG A 82 -4.98 17.44 6.52
N ARG A 83 -5.76 16.72 5.69
CA ARG A 83 -7.23 16.88 5.63
C ARG A 83 -7.88 16.52 6.97
N LEU A 84 -7.42 15.47 7.62
CA LEU A 84 -7.93 15.05 8.93
C LEU A 84 -7.56 16.01 10.07
N GLU A 85 -6.38 16.65 10.01
CA GLU A 85 -5.96 17.62 11.02
C GLU A 85 -6.85 18.87 11.08
N GLN A 86 -7.47 19.22 9.96
CA GLN A 86 -8.38 20.36 9.83
C GLN A 86 -9.82 19.92 9.54
N TRP A 87 -10.19 18.69 9.93
CA TRP A 87 -11.44 18.06 9.49
C TRP A 87 -12.69 18.78 9.94
N ASP A 88 -13.49 19.21 8.97
CA ASP A 88 -14.83 19.74 9.14
C ASP A 88 -15.89 18.95 8.34
N LEU A 89 -17.14 18.94 8.83
CA LEU A 89 -18.26 18.22 8.20
C LEU A 89 -18.57 18.71 6.77
N GLN A 90 -18.19 19.93 6.40
CA GLN A 90 -18.37 20.44 5.04
C GLN A 90 -17.25 20.00 4.07
N GLN A 91 -16.10 19.55 4.58
CA GLN A 91 -14.96 19.16 3.74
C GLN A 91 -15.17 17.82 3.06
N LYS A 92 -14.89 17.75 1.76
CA LYS A 92 -14.93 16.51 0.98
C LYS A 92 -13.55 15.83 1.03
N VAL A 93 -13.41 14.63 0.48
CA VAL A 93 -12.09 13.99 0.27
C VAL A 93 -11.84 13.60 -1.18
N GLY A 94 -12.86 13.77 -2.04
CA GLY A 94 -12.80 13.37 -3.45
C GLY A 94 -11.75 14.15 -4.24
N ASP A 95 -11.53 15.42 -3.91
CA ASP A 95 -10.46 16.25 -4.47
C ASP A 95 -9.06 15.66 -4.23
N VAL A 96 -8.83 15.07 -3.04
CA VAL A 96 -7.56 14.41 -2.71
C VAL A 96 -7.36 13.15 -3.58
N PHE A 97 -8.42 12.37 -3.79
CA PHE A 97 -8.35 11.22 -4.71
C PHE A 97 -8.06 11.66 -6.14
N LEU A 98 -8.73 12.72 -6.60
CA LEU A 98 -8.56 13.22 -7.96
C LEU A 98 -7.14 13.74 -8.18
N ASP A 99 -6.60 14.55 -7.26
CA ASP A 99 -5.24 15.09 -7.38
C ASP A 99 -4.17 13.99 -7.47
N VAL A 100 -4.34 12.87 -6.77
CA VAL A 100 -3.34 11.80 -6.79
C VAL A 100 -3.56 10.82 -7.93
N PHE A 101 -4.77 10.25 -8.06
CA PHE A 101 -4.99 9.07 -8.91
C PHE A 101 -5.42 9.39 -10.34
N THR A 102 -5.72 10.65 -10.68
CA THR A 102 -6.00 11.02 -12.09
C THR A 102 -4.74 11.34 -12.90
N LYS A 103 -3.58 11.42 -12.24
CA LYS A 103 -2.29 11.65 -12.91
C LYS A 103 -1.99 10.47 -13.85
N PRO A 104 -1.75 10.70 -15.16
CA PRO A 104 -1.46 9.64 -16.12
C PRO A 104 -0.31 8.72 -15.67
N THR A 105 0.72 9.30 -15.07
CA THR A 105 1.88 8.58 -14.53
C THR A 105 1.51 7.53 -13.48
N VAL A 106 0.46 7.76 -12.67
CA VAL A 106 -0.03 6.80 -11.68
C VAL A 106 -0.73 5.64 -12.38
N MET A 107 -1.54 5.90 -13.40
CA MET A 107 -2.17 4.86 -14.20
C MET A 107 -1.13 3.97 -14.89
N ASP A 108 -0.13 4.58 -15.54
CA ASP A 108 0.95 3.85 -16.22
C ASP A 108 1.76 2.99 -15.26
N THR A 109 2.05 3.51 -14.06
CA THR A 109 2.72 2.78 -12.98
C THR A 109 1.94 1.51 -12.60
N TYR A 110 0.63 1.65 -12.43
CA TYR A 110 -0.23 0.53 -12.05
C TYR A 110 -0.42 -0.49 -13.15
N MET A 111 -0.59 -0.06 -14.41
CA MET A 111 -0.65 -0.97 -15.55
C MET A 111 0.64 -1.77 -15.68
N SER A 112 1.78 -1.09 -15.58
CA SER A 112 3.11 -1.70 -15.62
C SER A 112 3.30 -2.73 -14.50
N PHE A 113 2.86 -2.40 -13.28
CA PHE A 113 2.89 -3.33 -12.14
C PHE A 113 2.03 -4.57 -12.38
N ILE A 114 0.76 -4.37 -12.78
CA ILE A 114 -0.20 -5.47 -12.97
C ILE A 114 0.28 -6.42 -14.07
N ASN A 115 0.78 -5.87 -15.18
CA ASN A 115 1.32 -6.66 -16.29
C ASN A 115 2.53 -7.50 -15.87
N ASN A 116 3.37 -6.99 -14.97
CA ASN A 116 4.53 -7.72 -14.46
C ASN A 116 4.22 -8.66 -13.29
N LEU A 117 3.09 -8.48 -12.58
CA LEU A 117 2.79 -9.21 -11.35
C LEU A 117 2.80 -10.74 -11.53
N LYS A 118 2.27 -11.24 -12.65
CA LYS A 118 2.29 -12.68 -12.95
C LYS A 118 3.72 -13.19 -13.06
N LYS A 119 4.57 -12.47 -13.80
CA LYS A 119 5.98 -12.79 -13.97
C LYS A 119 6.72 -12.75 -12.64
N ALA A 120 6.53 -11.69 -11.85
CA ALA A 120 7.14 -11.58 -10.52
C ALA A 120 6.82 -12.78 -9.62
N LYS A 121 5.57 -13.25 -9.60
CA LYS A 121 5.16 -14.44 -8.82
C LYS A 121 5.82 -15.73 -9.32
N GLU A 122 5.89 -15.92 -10.64
CA GLU A 122 6.57 -17.07 -11.24
C GLU A 122 8.07 -17.06 -10.91
N THR A 123 8.71 -15.89 -11.02
CA THR A 123 10.12 -15.69 -10.68
C THR A 123 10.40 -15.97 -9.20
N ILE A 124 9.57 -15.49 -8.28
CA ILE A 124 9.67 -15.82 -6.83
C ILE A 124 9.60 -17.33 -6.63
N LYS A 125 8.59 -17.99 -7.22
CA LYS A 125 8.37 -19.43 -7.06
C LYS A 125 9.57 -20.24 -7.58
N LEU A 126 10.07 -19.91 -8.77
CA LEU A 126 11.21 -20.58 -9.38
C LEU A 126 12.50 -20.35 -8.57
N ALA A 127 12.75 -19.12 -8.13
CA ALA A 127 13.91 -18.79 -7.31
C ALA A 127 13.87 -19.51 -5.97
N ALA A 128 12.71 -19.56 -5.30
CA ALA A 128 12.57 -20.22 -4.00
C ALA A 128 12.77 -21.74 -4.11
N SER A 129 12.31 -22.36 -5.21
CA SER A 129 12.47 -23.80 -5.42
C SER A 129 13.87 -24.21 -5.88
N SER A 130 14.60 -23.33 -6.59
CA SER A 130 15.97 -23.59 -7.04
C SER A 130 17.05 -23.14 -6.04
N ARG A 131 16.77 -22.18 -5.15
CA ARG A 131 17.73 -21.59 -4.20
C ARG A 131 17.25 -21.69 -2.75
N PRO A 132 17.66 -22.73 -2.00
CA PRO A 132 17.24 -22.92 -0.61
C PRO A 132 17.58 -21.75 0.33
N ALA A 133 18.68 -21.03 0.07
CA ALA A 133 19.04 -19.85 0.84
C ALA A 133 18.01 -18.71 0.69
N PHE A 134 17.51 -18.50 -0.53
CA PHE A 134 16.46 -17.52 -0.81
C PHE A 134 15.12 -17.93 -0.17
N ALA A 135 14.75 -19.20 -0.24
CA ALA A 135 13.56 -19.71 0.46
C ALA A 135 13.64 -19.45 1.98
N ARG A 136 14.79 -19.75 2.61
CA ARG A 136 15.01 -19.46 4.04
C ARG A 136 14.93 -17.97 4.35
N PHE A 137 15.43 -17.11 3.47
CA PHE A 137 15.30 -15.67 3.60
C PHE A 137 13.82 -15.24 3.59
N LEU A 138 13.02 -15.73 2.62
CA LEU A 138 11.59 -15.44 2.54
C LEU A 138 10.85 -15.89 3.81
N ASP A 139 11.13 -17.10 4.29
CA ASP A 139 10.53 -17.65 5.50
C ASP A 139 10.90 -16.85 6.76
N ALA A 140 12.16 -16.39 6.86
CA ALA A 140 12.62 -15.55 7.95
C ALA A 140 11.88 -14.21 7.98
N MET A 141 11.77 -13.55 6.82
CA MET A 141 11.05 -12.29 6.70
C MET A 141 9.55 -12.45 6.96
N ALA A 142 8.94 -13.54 6.48
CA ALA A 142 7.53 -13.83 6.75
C ALA A 142 7.27 -14.03 8.26
N ARG A 143 8.17 -14.68 9.00
CA ARG A 143 8.04 -14.87 10.46
C ARG A 143 8.21 -13.57 11.26
N ASP A 144 9.11 -12.69 10.84
CA ASP A 144 9.33 -11.38 11.47
C ASP A 144 8.11 -10.45 11.31
N HIS A 145 7.32 -10.66 10.25
CA HIS A 145 6.10 -9.90 10.01
C HIS A 145 4.99 -10.29 10.99
N LYS A 146 4.41 -9.31 11.71
CA LYS A 146 3.32 -9.50 12.70
C LYS A 146 2.11 -10.26 12.16
N GLY A 147 1.86 -10.22 10.86
CA GLY A 147 0.76 -10.95 10.18
C GLY A 147 1.15 -12.27 9.51
N LYS A 148 2.41 -12.70 9.59
CA LYS A 148 2.94 -13.90 8.90
C LYS A 148 2.57 -13.97 7.41
N LEU A 149 2.55 -12.81 6.76
CA LEU A 149 2.15 -12.71 5.36
C LEU A 149 3.32 -13.13 4.48
N SER A 150 3.06 -14.00 3.52
CA SER A 150 4.02 -14.31 2.46
C SER A 150 4.24 -13.11 1.55
N LEU A 151 5.38 -13.11 0.85
CA LEU A 151 5.70 -12.09 -0.16
C LEU A 151 4.60 -11.98 -1.23
N ASP A 152 4.04 -13.11 -1.68
CA ASP A 152 2.94 -13.14 -2.66
C ASP A 152 1.67 -12.44 -2.16
N ASN A 153 1.35 -12.60 -0.87
CA ASN A 153 0.19 -11.96 -0.24
C ASN A 153 0.39 -10.45 -0.06
N LEU A 154 1.63 -9.98 0.04
CA LEU A 154 1.93 -8.55 0.05
C LEU A 154 1.85 -7.96 -1.37
N LEU A 155 2.39 -8.67 -2.37
CA LEU A 155 2.42 -8.22 -3.78
C LEU A 155 1.04 -8.17 -4.45
N ILE A 156 0.03 -8.88 -3.95
CA ILE A 156 -1.34 -8.78 -4.49
C ILE A 156 -2.10 -7.55 -3.98
N LYS A 157 -1.66 -6.93 -2.88
CA LYS A 157 -2.38 -5.81 -2.24
C LYS A 157 -2.63 -4.62 -3.18
N PRO A 158 -1.69 -4.18 -4.04
CA PRO A 158 -1.95 -3.08 -4.97
C PRO A 158 -3.12 -3.33 -5.93
N VAL A 159 -3.33 -4.58 -6.35
CA VAL A 159 -4.46 -4.97 -7.21
C VAL A 159 -5.79 -4.87 -6.47
N GLN A 160 -5.78 -5.25 -5.18
CA GLN A 160 -6.97 -5.25 -4.32
C GLN A 160 -7.36 -3.85 -3.85
N LYS A 161 -6.44 -2.89 -3.90
CA LYS A 161 -6.62 -1.56 -3.30
C LYS A 161 -7.70 -0.73 -3.99
N PHE A 162 -7.77 -0.73 -5.32
CA PHE A 162 -8.79 0.02 -6.06
C PHE A 162 -10.23 -0.48 -5.84
N PRO A 163 -10.50 -1.80 -5.84
CA PRO A 163 -11.79 -2.32 -5.39
C PRO A 163 -12.18 -1.83 -3.99
N SER A 164 -11.25 -1.82 -3.03
CA SER A 164 -11.50 -1.29 -1.69
C SER A 164 -11.84 0.20 -1.69
N TYR A 165 -11.12 1.02 -2.47
CA TYR A 165 -11.46 2.43 -2.63
C TYR A 165 -12.84 2.65 -3.22
N LYS A 166 -13.25 1.86 -4.22
CA LYS A 166 -14.60 1.94 -4.78
C LYS A 166 -15.67 1.77 -3.70
N LEU A 167 -15.52 0.76 -2.84
CA LEU A 167 -16.47 0.51 -1.74
C LEU A 167 -16.48 1.64 -0.70
N LEU A 168 -15.30 2.15 -0.33
CA LEU A 168 -15.18 3.28 0.60
C LEU A 168 -15.81 4.55 0.02
N ILE A 169 -15.55 4.87 -1.25
CA ILE A 169 -16.11 6.04 -1.94
C ILE A 169 -17.63 5.91 -2.07
N GLN A 170 -18.15 4.73 -2.40
CA GLN A 170 -19.61 4.49 -2.45
C GLN A 170 -20.26 4.73 -1.08
N ARG A 171 -19.63 4.27 0.01
CA ARG A 171 -20.08 4.56 1.38
C ARG A 171 -20.00 6.06 1.70
N LEU A 172 -18.92 6.75 1.31
CA LEU A 172 -18.77 8.19 1.49
C LEU A 172 -19.89 8.96 0.77
N ILE A 173 -20.17 8.63 -0.49
CA ILE A 173 -21.23 9.28 -1.28
C ILE A 173 -22.61 9.05 -0.63
N LYS A 174 -22.90 7.82 -0.20
CA LYS A 174 -24.16 7.49 0.49
C LYS A 174 -24.40 8.34 1.76
N HIS A 175 -23.33 8.78 2.41
CA HIS A 175 -23.36 9.57 3.65
C HIS A 175 -22.92 11.03 3.45
N THR A 176 -22.76 11.49 2.21
CA THR A 176 -22.51 12.90 1.89
C THR A 176 -23.80 13.48 1.33
N GLY A 177 -24.47 14.36 2.08
CA GLY A 177 -25.68 15.03 1.61
C GLY A 177 -25.43 15.72 0.27
N ILE A 178 -26.32 15.48 -0.70
CA ILE A 178 -26.35 16.21 -1.96
C ILE A 178 -27.06 17.54 -1.62
N TYR A 179 -26.28 18.56 -1.25
CA TYR A 179 -26.76 19.93 -1.15
C TYR A 179 -26.54 20.64 -2.48
#